data_AF-A0A957DKY2-F1
#
_entry.id   AF-A0A957DKY2-F1
#
_cell.length_a   1.000
_cell.length_b   1.000
_cell.length_c   1.000
_cell.angle_alpha   90.00
_cell.angle_beta   90.00
_cell.angle_gamma   90.00
#
_symmetry.space_group_name_H-M   'P 1'
#
loop_
_entity.id
_entity.type
_entity.pdbx_description
1 polymer ?
#
loop_
_entity_poly.entity_id
_entity_poly.type
_entity_poly.pdbx_seq_one_letter_code
_entity_poly.pdbx_strand_id
1 'polypeptide(L)'
;MQTYSHLIVTGALQRPLDRLARHRPHLLPPLRTRALLLGSVLPDLPLIALSLVALLRDLFTGIFSRVDFSAIPPGTPPPPELLDASMTMRLFEVWFFQDPWVITAYNAFHSPLLVIIYIAVGYAAWRLDRRWGGWFFWLSCAAMLHTLADIPLHVTDGPLPLFPLNWTWRFHSPLSYWDPQYHGREWSLFEHTLDVALLLLLLARNWRRIRDWRQHVMRRGVAS
;
A
#
# COMPACT_ATOMS: atom_id res chain seq x y z
N MET A 1 1.83 2.92 5.94
CA MET A 1 3.25 3.18 5.71
C MET A 1 3.25 3.66 4.29
N GLN A 2 4.25 4.41 3.85
CA GLN A 2 4.26 4.75 2.44
C GLN A 2 4.35 3.43 1.62
N THR A 3 3.68 3.37 0.48
CA THR A 3 3.50 2.12 -0.29
C THR A 3 4.83 1.41 -0.58
N TYR A 4 5.91 2.17 -0.76
CA TYR A 4 7.25 1.61 -0.99
C TYR A 4 7.83 0.95 0.27
N SER A 5 7.55 1.47 1.47
CA SER A 5 8.01 0.89 2.74
C SER A 5 7.40 -0.50 2.93
N HIS A 6 6.11 -0.66 2.62
CA HIS A 6 5.44 -1.96 2.60
C HIS A 6 6.10 -2.94 1.64
N LEU A 7 6.52 -2.49 0.47
CA LEU A 7 7.22 -3.30 -0.52
C LEU A 7 8.62 -3.73 -0.01
N ILE A 8 9.36 -2.81 0.61
CA ILE A 8 10.70 -3.06 1.17
C ILE A 8 10.62 -4.06 2.32
N VAL A 9 9.73 -3.83 3.28
CA VAL A 9 9.46 -4.73 4.42
C VAL A 9 9.05 -6.11 3.91
N THR A 10 8.12 -6.19 2.97
CA THR A 10 7.68 -7.46 2.36
C THR A 10 8.84 -8.18 1.65
N GLY A 11 9.69 -7.44 0.95
CA GLY A 11 10.91 -7.97 0.33
C GLY A 11 11.91 -8.54 1.35
N ALA A 12 12.10 -7.86 2.48
CA ALA A 12 12.93 -8.33 3.59
C ALA A 12 12.39 -9.64 4.19
N LEU A 13 11.06 -9.73 4.36
CA LEU A 13 10.34 -10.88 4.91
C LEU A 13 10.28 -12.10 3.96
N GLN A 14 10.61 -11.94 2.68
CA GLN A 14 10.53 -13.04 1.72
C GLN A 14 11.32 -14.29 2.13
N ARG A 15 12.58 -14.17 2.58
CA ARG A 15 13.40 -15.35 2.98
C ARG A 15 12.91 -16.03 4.27
N PRO A 16 12.58 -15.31 5.36
CA PRO A 16 12.03 -15.97 6.54
C PRO A 16 10.69 -16.65 6.24
N LEU A 17 9.80 -16.03 5.45
CA LEU A 17 8.52 -16.65 5.04
C LEU A 17 8.73 -17.88 4.16
N ASP A 18 9.66 -17.81 3.21
CA ASP A 18 10.01 -18.94 2.32
C ASP A 18 10.61 -20.11 3.11
N ARG A 19 11.45 -19.81 4.11
CA ARG A 19 11.94 -20.82 5.06
C ARG A 19 10.79 -21.42 5.85
N LEU A 20 9.90 -20.61 6.42
CA LEU A 20 8.76 -21.09 7.21
C LEU A 20 7.86 -22.01 6.37
N ALA A 21 7.49 -21.60 5.15
CA ALA A 21 6.66 -22.38 4.25
C ALA A 21 7.31 -23.72 3.88
N ARG A 22 8.63 -23.76 3.65
CA ARG A 22 9.35 -25.02 3.39
C ARG A 22 9.43 -25.95 4.60
N HIS A 23 9.55 -25.41 5.82
CA HIS A 23 9.59 -26.23 7.04
C HIS A 23 8.21 -26.74 7.45
N ARG A 24 7.14 -26.06 7.03
CA ARG A 24 5.75 -26.43 7.36
C ARG A 24 4.86 -26.59 6.11
N PRO A 25 5.23 -27.49 5.18
CA PRO A 25 4.53 -27.62 3.89
C PRO A 25 3.09 -28.13 4.03
N HIS A 26 2.74 -28.75 5.15
CA HIS A 26 1.38 -29.21 5.45
C HIS A 26 0.47 -28.09 5.98
N LEU A 27 1.04 -26.98 6.50
CA LEU A 27 0.29 -25.85 7.05
C LEU A 27 0.27 -24.64 6.12
N LEU A 28 1.26 -24.49 5.25
CA LEU A 28 1.40 -23.30 4.41
C LEU A 28 1.62 -23.67 2.94
N PRO A 29 1.00 -22.95 2.00
CA PRO A 29 1.31 -23.11 0.59
C PRO A 29 2.76 -22.69 0.30
N PRO A 30 3.42 -23.28 -0.72
CA PRO A 30 4.72 -22.81 -1.18
C PRO A 30 4.71 -21.31 -1.46
N LEU A 31 5.74 -20.60 -0.99
CA LEU A 31 5.80 -19.15 -1.12
C LEU A 31 5.80 -18.71 -2.59
N ARG A 32 4.95 -17.74 -2.91
CA ARG A 32 4.92 -17.08 -4.22
C ARG A 32 5.35 -15.63 -4.07
N THR A 33 6.62 -15.32 -4.38
CA THR A 33 7.18 -13.96 -4.26
C THR A 33 6.34 -12.90 -4.98
N ARG A 34 5.84 -13.20 -6.18
CA ARG A 34 5.01 -12.27 -6.95
C ARG A 34 3.70 -11.94 -6.23
N ALA A 35 3.12 -12.91 -5.52
CA ALA A 35 1.90 -12.69 -4.73
C ALA A 35 2.18 -11.74 -3.56
N LEU A 36 3.27 -11.98 -2.82
CA LEU A 36 3.68 -11.12 -1.71
C LEU A 36 3.89 -9.67 -2.17
N LEU A 37 4.71 -9.46 -3.21
CA LEU A 37 5.04 -8.11 -3.70
C LEU A 37 3.82 -7.39 -4.28
N LEU A 38 2.92 -8.10 -4.94
CA LEU A 38 1.68 -7.50 -5.42
C LEU A 38 0.76 -7.14 -4.25
N GLY A 39 0.58 -8.06 -3.30
CA GLY A 39 -0.26 -7.85 -2.12
C GLY A 39 0.21 -6.70 -1.22
N SER A 40 1.51 -6.38 -1.18
CA SER A 40 2.03 -5.24 -0.42
C SER A 40 1.74 -3.88 -1.03
N VAL A 41 1.29 -3.82 -2.29
CA VAL A 41 1.01 -2.59 -3.04
C VAL A 41 -0.46 -2.47 -3.42
N LEU A 42 -1.12 -3.62 -3.64
CA LEU A 42 -2.50 -3.71 -4.09
C LEU A 42 -3.53 -2.89 -3.29
N PRO A 43 -3.42 -2.76 -1.95
CA PRO A 43 -4.37 -1.96 -1.18
C PRO A 43 -4.42 -0.48 -1.61
N ASP A 44 -3.28 0.10 -2.01
CA ASP A 44 -3.19 1.52 -2.40
C ASP A 44 -3.47 1.76 -3.90
N LEU A 45 -3.28 0.74 -4.75
CA LEU A 45 -3.37 0.89 -6.21
C LEU A 45 -4.66 1.60 -6.69
N PRO A 46 -5.85 1.27 -6.18
CA PRO A 46 -7.09 1.92 -6.63
C PRO A 46 -7.08 3.43 -6.34
N LEU A 47 -6.68 3.83 -5.13
CA LEU A 47 -6.63 5.24 -4.75
C LEU A 47 -5.52 5.99 -5.49
N ILE A 48 -4.36 5.37 -5.70
CA ILE A 48 -3.28 5.93 -6.53
C ILE A 48 -3.79 6.21 -7.96
N ALA A 49 -4.49 5.25 -8.57
CA ALA A 49 -5.02 5.41 -9.92
C ALA A 49 -6.04 6.56 -10.01
N LEU A 50 -6.99 6.62 -9.07
CA LEU A 50 -7.97 7.72 -9.00
C LEU A 50 -7.30 9.07 -8.78
N SER A 51 -6.29 9.12 -7.91
CA SER A 51 -5.52 10.34 -7.61
C SER A 51 -4.75 10.83 -8.82
N LEU A 52 -4.13 9.93 -9.59
CA LEU A 52 -3.43 10.29 -10.83
C LEU A 52 -4.40 10.86 -11.87
N VAL A 53 -5.58 10.25 -12.05
CA VAL A 53 -6.60 10.76 -12.97
C VAL A 53 -7.09 12.15 -12.54
N ALA A 54 -7.39 12.33 -11.25
CA ALA A 54 -7.83 13.61 -10.70
C ALA A 54 -6.76 14.70 -10.84
N LEU A 55 -5.51 14.38 -10.53
CA LEU A 55 -4.37 15.29 -10.65
C LEU A 55 -4.11 15.70 -12.11
N LEU A 56 -4.13 14.73 -13.04
CA LEU A 56 -3.96 15.03 -14.45
C LEU A 56 -5.08 15.94 -14.97
N ARG A 57 -6.33 15.66 -14.61
CA ARG A 57 -7.46 16.51 -14.96
C ARG A 57 -7.25 17.93 -14.43
N ASP A 58 -6.88 18.08 -13.16
CA ASP A 58 -6.65 19.38 -12.55
C ASP A 58 -5.50 20.14 -13.23
N LEU A 59 -4.41 19.45 -13.56
CA LEU A 59 -3.30 20.00 -14.35
C LEU A 59 -3.78 20.50 -15.72
N PHE A 60 -4.56 19.72 -16.45
CA PHE A 60 -5.07 20.10 -17.78
C PHE A 60 -6.06 21.27 -17.73
N THR A 61 -6.85 21.39 -16.66
CA THR A 61 -7.74 22.56 -16.47
C THR A 61 -7.01 23.84 -16.06
N GLY A 62 -5.71 23.73 -15.71
CA GLY A 62 -4.89 24.85 -15.26
C GLY A 62 -5.32 25.38 -13.89
N ILE A 63 -5.91 24.54 -13.02
CA ILE A 63 -6.41 25.03 -11.73
C ILE A 63 -5.28 25.56 -10.83
N PHE A 64 -4.10 24.94 -10.89
CA PHE A 64 -2.94 25.33 -10.11
C PHE A 64 -2.39 26.71 -10.45
N SER A 65 -2.76 27.28 -11.61
CA SER A 65 -2.41 28.68 -11.94
C SER A 65 -3.52 29.68 -11.64
N ARG A 66 -4.72 29.20 -11.26
CA ARG A 66 -5.91 30.03 -11.02
C ARG A 66 -6.26 30.16 -9.54
N VAL A 67 -5.82 29.20 -8.72
CA VAL A 67 -6.12 29.14 -7.29
C VAL A 67 -4.83 29.29 -6.50
N ASP A 68 -4.82 30.25 -5.58
CA ASP A 68 -3.78 30.36 -4.58
C ASP A 68 -4.07 29.41 -3.40
N PHE A 69 -3.51 28.21 -3.45
CA PHE A 69 -3.66 27.22 -2.37
C PHE A 69 -2.98 27.65 -1.07
N SER A 70 -2.04 28.60 -1.11
CA SER A 70 -1.37 29.10 0.10
C SER A 70 -2.27 29.99 0.96
N ALA A 71 -3.34 30.51 0.37
CA ALA A 71 -4.34 31.31 1.06
C ALA A 71 -5.33 30.47 1.90
N ILE A 72 -5.29 29.14 1.80
CA ILE A 72 -6.18 28.24 2.56
C ILE A 72 -5.53 27.93 3.91
N PRO A 73 -6.13 28.34 5.04
CA PRO A 73 -5.58 28.04 6.35
C PRO A 73 -5.48 26.53 6.60
N PRO A 74 -4.36 26.05 7.16
CA PRO A 74 -4.22 24.63 7.53
C PRO A 74 -5.36 24.17 8.44
N GLY A 75 -5.92 22.99 8.17
CA GLY A 75 -6.98 22.40 8.99
C GLY A 75 -8.37 23.02 8.79
N THR A 76 -8.54 23.93 7.83
CA THR A 76 -9.88 24.42 7.45
C THR A 76 -10.38 23.69 6.21
N PRO A 77 -11.69 23.36 6.15
CA PRO A 77 -12.26 22.76 4.96
C PRO A 77 -12.15 23.75 3.79
N PRO A 78 -11.81 23.26 2.57
CA PRO A 78 -11.69 24.13 1.41
C PRO A 78 -13.04 24.76 1.05
N PRO A 79 -13.04 25.99 0.49
CA PRO A 79 -14.27 26.64 0.07
C PRO A 79 -15.00 25.81 -1.00
N PRO A 80 -16.36 25.84 -1.05
CA PRO A 80 -17.14 25.03 -1.99
C PRO A 80 -16.73 25.22 -3.46
N GLU A 81 -16.41 26.45 -3.85
CA GLU A 81 -15.94 26.80 -5.19
C GLU A 81 -14.66 26.03 -5.58
N LEU A 82 -13.77 25.78 -4.61
CA LEU A 82 -12.56 25.01 -4.83
C LEU A 82 -12.84 23.51 -4.96
N LEU A 83 -13.80 23.00 -4.20
CA LEU A 83 -14.26 21.61 -4.33
C LEU A 83 -14.93 21.38 -5.69
N ASP A 84 -15.63 22.38 -6.25
CA ASP A 84 -16.20 22.33 -7.60
C ASP A 84 -15.11 22.42 -8.68
N ALA A 85 -14.08 23.21 -8.43
CA ALA A 85 -13.01 23.44 -9.39
C ALA A 85 -11.98 22.29 -9.43
N SER A 86 -11.55 21.73 -8.29
CA SER A 86 -10.49 20.71 -8.19
C SER A 86 -11.06 19.32 -7.96
N MET A 87 -10.79 18.42 -8.91
CA MET A 87 -11.16 17.01 -8.77
C MET A 87 -10.30 16.30 -7.73
N THR A 88 -9.03 16.71 -7.56
CA THR A 88 -8.14 16.16 -6.53
C THR A 88 -8.66 16.49 -5.14
N MET A 89 -9.00 17.76 -4.89
CA MET A 89 -9.58 18.17 -3.62
C MET A 89 -10.90 17.46 -3.35
N ARG A 90 -11.80 17.41 -4.35
CA ARG A 90 -13.07 16.69 -4.24
C ARG A 90 -12.88 15.20 -3.94
N LEU A 91 -11.88 14.56 -4.56
CA LEU A 91 -11.57 13.16 -4.34
C LEU A 91 -11.25 12.90 -2.86
N PHE A 92 -10.32 13.66 -2.27
CA PHE A 92 -9.85 13.42 -0.91
C PHE A 92 -10.78 13.98 0.18
N GLU A 93 -11.44 15.11 -0.05
CA GLU A 93 -12.28 15.77 0.96
C GLU A 93 -13.71 15.23 1.00
N VAL A 94 -14.23 14.76 -0.15
CA VAL A 94 -15.65 14.39 -0.28
C VAL A 94 -15.79 12.93 -0.70
N TRP A 95 -15.31 12.57 -1.89
CA TRP A 95 -15.58 11.25 -2.46
C TRP A 95 -14.93 10.11 -1.67
N PHE A 96 -13.75 10.31 -1.11
CA PHE A 96 -13.08 9.34 -0.25
C PHE A 96 -13.93 8.93 0.97
N PHE A 97 -14.74 9.86 1.49
CA PHE A 97 -15.58 9.65 2.67
C PHE A 97 -17.04 9.31 2.34
N GLN A 98 -17.54 9.68 1.16
CA GLN A 98 -18.97 9.65 0.83
C GLN A 98 -19.31 8.87 -0.43
N ASP A 99 -18.40 8.76 -1.40
CA ASP A 99 -18.70 8.09 -2.67
C ASP A 99 -18.54 6.57 -2.53
N PRO A 100 -19.59 5.78 -2.78
CA PRO A 100 -19.56 4.34 -2.56
C PRO A 100 -18.58 3.62 -3.50
N TRP A 101 -18.30 4.15 -4.69
CA TRP A 101 -17.34 3.55 -5.62
C TRP A 101 -15.91 3.77 -5.15
N VAL A 102 -15.58 4.99 -4.71
CA VAL A 102 -14.26 5.29 -4.15
C VAL A 102 -14.03 4.49 -2.85
N ILE A 103 -15.01 4.47 -1.95
CA ILE A 103 -14.93 3.68 -0.71
C ILE A 103 -14.72 2.20 -1.01
N THR A 104 -15.49 1.63 -1.95
CA THR A 104 -15.37 0.22 -2.32
C THR A 104 -14.01 -0.07 -2.95
N ALA A 105 -13.57 0.78 -3.89
CA ALA A 105 -12.29 0.61 -4.56
C ALA A 105 -11.12 0.64 -3.57
N TYR A 106 -11.11 1.61 -2.65
CA TYR A 106 -10.10 1.71 -1.61
C TYR A 106 -10.13 0.51 -0.65
N ASN A 107 -11.31 0.11 -0.16
CA ASN A 107 -11.42 -0.91 0.88
C ASN A 107 -11.39 -2.36 0.40
N ALA A 108 -11.47 -2.60 -0.92
CA ALA A 108 -11.49 -3.95 -1.49
C ALA A 108 -10.34 -4.82 -0.99
N PHE A 109 -9.12 -4.29 -0.94
CA PHE A 109 -7.93 -4.98 -0.40
C PHE A 109 -7.35 -4.33 0.86
N HIS A 110 -8.02 -3.30 1.39
CA HIS A 110 -7.56 -2.52 2.55
C HIS A 110 -8.42 -2.76 3.80
N SER A 111 -9.60 -3.37 3.67
CA SER A 111 -10.43 -3.73 4.82
C SER A 111 -9.96 -5.05 5.47
N PRO A 112 -9.57 -5.07 6.76
CA PRO A 112 -9.26 -6.27 7.52
C PRO A 112 -10.32 -7.35 7.40
N LEU A 113 -11.62 -7.01 7.49
CA LEU A 113 -12.68 -8.01 7.39
C LEU A 113 -12.65 -8.73 6.03
N LEU A 114 -12.61 -7.98 4.92
CA LEU A 114 -12.51 -8.57 3.58
C LEU A 114 -11.21 -9.35 3.39
N VAL A 115 -10.09 -8.81 3.84
CA VAL A 115 -8.79 -9.46 3.66
C VAL A 115 -8.70 -10.75 4.50
N ILE A 116 -9.29 -10.82 5.69
CA ILE A 116 -9.45 -12.09 6.44
C ILE A 116 -10.22 -13.11 5.62
N ILE A 117 -11.34 -12.69 5.01
CA ILE A 117 -12.14 -13.57 4.14
C ILE A 117 -11.28 -14.04 2.95
N TYR A 118 -10.48 -13.17 2.35
CA TYR A 118 -9.61 -13.54 1.23
C TYR A 118 -8.50 -14.51 1.64
N ILE A 119 -7.89 -14.32 2.81
CA ILE A 119 -6.93 -15.28 3.38
C ILE A 119 -7.60 -16.64 3.55
N ALA A 120 -8.79 -16.69 4.15
CA ALA A 120 -9.54 -17.93 4.36
C ALA A 120 -9.90 -18.62 3.04
N VAL A 121 -10.37 -17.86 2.04
CA VAL A 121 -10.69 -18.36 0.70
C VAL A 121 -9.44 -18.89 -0.01
N GLY A 122 -8.33 -18.14 0.01
CA GLY A 122 -7.05 -18.57 -0.57
C GLY A 122 -6.51 -19.83 0.08
N TYR A 123 -6.60 -19.90 1.41
CA TYR A 123 -6.20 -21.08 2.18
C TYR A 123 -7.07 -22.30 1.85
N ALA A 124 -8.39 -22.15 1.88
CA ALA A 124 -9.33 -23.23 1.55
C ALA A 124 -9.12 -23.71 0.10
N ALA A 125 -8.99 -22.79 -0.86
CA ALA A 125 -8.71 -23.13 -2.25
C ALA A 125 -7.38 -23.89 -2.41
N TRP A 126 -6.34 -23.51 -1.67
CA TRP A 126 -5.09 -24.27 -1.66
C TRP A 126 -5.27 -25.68 -1.10
N ARG A 127 -6.02 -25.85 -0.01
CA ARG A 127 -6.34 -27.15 0.60
C ARG A 127 -7.18 -28.05 -0.31
N LEU A 128 -7.92 -27.44 -1.25
CA LEU A 128 -8.68 -28.12 -2.32
C LEU A 128 -7.87 -28.27 -3.62
N ASP A 129 -6.54 -28.23 -3.54
CA ASP A 129 -5.60 -28.38 -4.66
C ASP A 129 -5.82 -27.40 -5.83
N ARG A 130 -6.45 -26.24 -5.57
CA ARG A 130 -6.60 -25.20 -6.59
C ARG A 130 -5.28 -24.46 -6.77
N ARG A 131 -4.75 -24.50 -8.01
CA ARG A 131 -3.45 -23.91 -8.38
C ARG A 131 -3.29 -22.43 -7.97
N TRP A 132 -4.38 -21.68 -7.97
CA TRP A 132 -4.38 -20.25 -7.62
C TRP A 132 -4.44 -19.99 -6.10
N GLY A 133 -4.92 -20.95 -5.30
CA GLY A 133 -5.23 -20.74 -3.88
C GLY A 133 -4.02 -20.29 -3.07
N GLY A 134 -2.89 -20.98 -3.24
CA GLY A 134 -1.66 -20.62 -2.53
C GLY A 134 -1.08 -19.27 -2.96
N TRP A 135 -1.28 -18.88 -4.22
CA TRP A 135 -0.90 -17.54 -4.69
C TRP A 135 -1.78 -16.48 -4.05
N PHE A 136 -3.11 -16.67 -4.08
CA PHE A 136 -4.06 -15.71 -3.51
C PHE A 136 -3.88 -15.58 -1.99
N PHE A 137 -3.65 -16.69 -1.28
CA PHE A 137 -3.33 -16.69 0.15
C PHE A 137 -2.17 -15.74 0.48
N TRP A 138 -1.02 -15.88 -0.22
CA TRP A 138 0.15 -15.05 0.06
C TRP A 138 -0.07 -13.58 -0.34
N LEU A 139 -0.86 -13.31 -1.38
CA LEU A 139 -1.28 -11.97 -1.75
C LEU A 139 -2.11 -11.34 -0.63
N SER A 140 -3.12 -12.04 -0.13
CA SER A 140 -4.00 -11.54 0.93
C SER A 140 -3.27 -11.39 2.27
N CYS A 141 -2.31 -12.26 2.60
CA CYS A 141 -1.46 -12.09 3.77
C CYS A 141 -0.59 -10.83 3.68
N ALA A 142 -0.05 -10.51 2.50
CA ALA A 142 0.72 -9.28 2.31
C ALA A 142 -0.18 -8.02 2.35
N ALA A 143 -1.39 -8.09 1.78
CA ALA A 143 -2.39 -7.02 1.90
C ALA A 143 -2.80 -6.80 3.36
N MET A 144 -2.96 -7.87 4.14
CA MET A 144 -3.26 -7.78 5.57
C MET A 144 -2.13 -7.10 6.33
N LEU A 145 -0.87 -7.49 6.06
CA LEU A 145 0.29 -6.85 6.68
C LEU A 145 0.32 -5.34 6.38
N HIS A 146 0.04 -4.98 5.14
CA HIS A 146 -0.07 -3.58 4.70
C HIS A 146 -1.15 -2.84 5.50
N THR A 147 -2.38 -3.35 5.49
CA THR A 147 -3.52 -2.76 6.22
C THR A 147 -3.24 -2.62 7.72
N LEU A 148 -2.68 -3.64 8.36
CA LEU A 148 -2.39 -3.61 9.80
C LEU A 148 -1.31 -2.60 10.16
N ALA A 149 -0.37 -2.34 9.25
CA ALA A 149 0.61 -1.27 9.44
C ALA A 149 -0.01 0.12 9.20
N ASP A 150 -1.01 0.25 8.31
CA ASP A 150 -1.66 1.53 8.01
C ASP A 150 -2.65 1.99 9.09
N ILE A 151 -3.50 1.10 9.60
CA ILE A 151 -4.52 1.44 10.60
C ILE A 151 -3.99 2.31 11.75
N PRO A 152 -2.88 1.96 12.44
CA PRO A 152 -2.39 2.75 13.56
C PRO A 152 -1.72 4.07 13.14
N LEU A 153 -1.69 4.44 11.87
CA LEU A 153 -0.94 5.60 11.38
C LEU A 153 -1.77 6.49 10.44
N HIS A 154 -3.08 6.22 10.36
CA HIS A 154 -4.07 7.12 9.79
C HIS A 154 -4.98 7.62 10.90
N VAL A 155 -5.03 8.95 11.09
CA VAL A 155 -5.78 9.57 12.20
C VAL A 155 -7.27 9.47 11.94
N THR A 156 -7.73 9.90 10.75
CA THR A 156 -9.16 9.89 10.37
C THR A 156 -9.40 9.33 8.98
N ASP A 157 -8.35 9.12 8.20
CA ASP A 157 -8.32 8.80 6.77
C ASP A 157 -7.97 7.33 6.50
N GLY A 158 -8.03 6.48 7.53
CA GLY A 158 -7.66 5.07 7.42
C GLY A 158 -8.72 4.20 6.73
N PRO A 159 -8.39 2.92 6.49
CA PRO A 159 -9.35 1.96 5.96
C PRO A 159 -10.51 1.72 6.93
N LEU A 160 -11.62 1.27 6.37
CA LEU A 160 -12.81 0.86 7.10
C LEU A 160 -12.63 -0.58 7.60
N PRO A 161 -12.45 -0.82 8.91
CA PRO A 161 -12.02 -2.14 9.34
C PRO A 161 -13.08 -3.24 9.13
N LEU A 162 -14.35 -2.84 9.13
CA LEU A 162 -15.53 -3.71 9.02
C LEU A 162 -16.26 -3.60 7.68
N PHE A 163 -15.68 -2.94 6.67
CA PHE A 163 -16.28 -2.90 5.34
C PHE A 163 -16.48 -4.33 4.78
N PRO A 164 -17.62 -4.65 4.12
CA PRO A 164 -18.76 -3.80 3.77
C PRO A 164 -19.90 -3.80 4.80
N LEU A 165 -19.70 -4.37 6.00
CA LEU A 165 -20.73 -4.38 7.06
C LEU A 165 -20.89 -3.00 7.72
N ASN A 166 -19.82 -2.19 7.71
CA ASN A 166 -19.87 -0.80 8.14
C ASN A 166 -19.11 0.10 7.16
N TRP A 167 -19.80 1.13 6.65
CA TRP A 167 -19.30 2.03 5.60
C TRP A 167 -18.68 3.33 6.13
N THR A 168 -18.74 3.57 7.44
CA THR A 168 -18.36 4.86 8.04
C THR A 168 -17.33 4.72 9.15
N TRP A 169 -17.30 3.58 9.85
CA TRP A 169 -16.41 3.39 10.97
C TRP A 169 -14.94 3.24 10.53
N ARG A 170 -14.13 4.22 10.94
CA ARG A 170 -12.66 4.22 10.83
C ARG A 170 -12.07 4.20 12.23
N PHE A 171 -10.92 3.56 12.38
CA PHE A 171 -10.15 3.65 13.62
C PHE A 171 -9.53 5.04 13.73
N HIS A 172 -9.76 5.73 14.85
CA HIS A 172 -9.15 7.03 15.09
C HIS A 172 -7.76 6.85 15.71
N SER A 173 -6.70 6.96 14.91
CA SER A 173 -5.35 6.75 15.41
C SER A 173 -4.79 7.96 16.17
N PRO A 174 -4.00 7.76 17.25
CA PRO A 174 -3.20 8.82 17.86
C PRO A 174 -1.92 9.16 17.07
N LEU A 175 -1.60 8.43 16.01
CA LEU A 175 -0.41 8.65 15.17
C LEU A 175 -0.82 8.89 13.71
N SER A 176 -0.05 9.71 13.01
CA SER A 176 -0.21 10.01 11.58
C SER A 176 1.08 9.73 10.81
N TYR A 177 0.96 9.46 9.51
CA TYR A 177 2.11 9.49 8.59
C TYR A 177 2.60 10.89 8.27
N TRP A 178 1.71 11.88 8.30
CA TRP A 178 1.97 13.17 7.68
C TRP A 178 1.58 14.35 8.56
N ASP A 179 0.65 14.18 9.49
CA ASP A 179 0.20 15.25 10.39
C ASP A 179 1.20 15.44 11.54
N PRO A 180 1.90 16.60 11.64
CA PRO A 180 2.82 16.88 12.73
C PRO A 180 2.16 16.93 14.12
N GLN A 181 0.85 17.19 14.19
CA GLN A 181 0.10 17.18 15.45
C GLN A 181 -0.06 15.76 16.03
N TYR A 182 0.11 14.74 15.18
CA TYR A 182 0.00 13.32 15.54
C TYR A 182 1.32 12.58 15.25
N HIS A 183 2.46 13.19 15.63
CA HIS A 183 3.80 12.59 15.52
C HIS A 183 4.24 12.22 14.08
N GLY A 184 3.63 12.81 13.05
CA GLY A 184 3.94 12.47 11.66
C GLY A 184 5.39 12.74 11.26
N ARG A 185 6.04 13.75 11.85
CA ARG A 185 7.45 14.04 11.58
C ARG A 185 8.37 12.97 12.14
N GLU A 186 8.17 12.60 13.40
CA GLU A 186 8.96 11.59 14.10
C GLU A 186 8.77 10.22 13.45
N TRP A 187 7.53 9.88 13.12
CA TRP A 187 7.23 8.62 12.45
C TRP A 187 7.82 8.56 11.05
N SER A 188 7.69 9.62 10.26
CA SER A 188 8.29 9.70 8.93
C SER A 188 9.81 9.50 8.99
N LEU A 189 10.52 10.15 9.93
CA LEU A 189 11.95 9.93 10.12
C LEU A 189 12.29 8.47 10.46
N PHE A 190 11.53 7.87 11.38
CA PHE A 190 11.69 6.46 11.75
C PHE A 190 11.49 5.52 10.56
N GLU A 191 10.39 5.69 9.82
CA GLU A 191 10.03 4.88 8.65
C GLU A 191 11.11 4.93 7.57
N HIS A 192 11.55 6.13 7.19
CA HIS A 192 12.59 6.29 6.16
C HIS A 192 13.94 5.71 6.62
N THR A 193 14.27 5.84 7.91
CA THR A 193 15.49 5.24 8.48
C THR A 193 15.43 3.71 8.43
N LEU A 194 14.27 3.13 8.78
CA LEU A 194 14.03 1.70 8.67
C LEU A 194 14.14 1.22 7.22
N ASP A 195 13.54 1.95 6.27
CA ASP A 195 13.59 1.62 4.85
C ASP A 195 15.00 1.63 4.30
N VAL A 196 15.80 2.65 4.62
CA VAL A 196 17.22 2.70 4.25
C VAL A 196 17.96 1.50 4.82
N ALA A 197 17.77 1.16 6.10
CA ALA A 197 18.41 0.01 6.72
C ALA A 197 18.01 -1.32 6.04
N LEU A 198 16.73 -1.50 5.71
CA LEU A 198 16.23 -2.69 5.02
C LEU A 198 16.71 -2.77 3.57
N LEU A 199 16.79 -1.66 2.86
CA LEU A 199 17.37 -1.59 1.52
C LEU A 199 18.85 -1.97 1.55
N LEU A 200 19.62 -1.44 2.48
CA LEU A 200 21.03 -1.82 2.66
C LEU A 200 21.17 -3.31 2.99
N LEU A 201 20.31 -3.85 3.87
CA LEU A 201 20.26 -5.27 4.16
C LEU A 201 19.97 -6.11 2.90
N LEU A 202 18.98 -5.72 2.10
CA LEU A 202 18.62 -6.39 0.85
C LEU A 202 19.74 -6.32 -0.19
N LEU A 203 20.42 -5.18 -0.30
CA LEU A 203 21.59 -5.01 -1.17
C LEU A 203 22.74 -5.89 -0.73
N ALA A 204 23.14 -5.84 0.54
CA ALA A 204 24.21 -6.67 1.10
C ALA A 204 23.93 -8.16 0.89
N ARG A 205 22.68 -8.57 1.14
CA ARG A 205 22.20 -9.95 0.99
C ARG A 205 22.20 -10.47 -0.44
N ASN A 206 22.00 -9.59 -1.42
CA ASN A 206 21.96 -9.93 -2.84
C ASN A 206 23.22 -9.51 -3.60
N TRP A 207 24.22 -8.95 -2.91
CA TRP A 207 25.43 -8.36 -3.49
C TRP A 207 26.16 -9.30 -4.45
N ARG A 208 26.34 -10.57 -4.04
CA ARG A 208 26.99 -11.59 -4.89
C ARG A 208 26.24 -11.78 -6.21
N ARG A 209 24.91 -11.94 -6.17
CA ARG A 209 24.08 -12.10 -7.37
C ARG A 209 24.13 -10.86 -8.28
N ILE A 210 24.08 -9.67 -7.69
CA ILE A 210 24.17 -8.40 -8.44
C ILE A 210 25.53 -8.30 -9.15
N ARG A 211 26.61 -8.65 -8.45
CA ARG A 211 27.97 -8.67 -9.01
C ARG A 211 28.10 -9.66 -10.17
N ASP A 212 27.59 -10.87 -9.99
CA ASP A 212 27.67 -11.93 -11.00
C ASP A 212 26.84 -11.57 -12.25
N TRP A 213 25.64 -10.99 -12.08
CA TRP A 213 24.83 -10.46 -13.18
C TRP A 213 25.54 -9.33 -13.93
N ARG A 214 26.16 -8.38 -13.22
CA ARG A 214 26.95 -7.31 -13.83
C ARG A 214 28.08 -7.86 -14.70
N GLN A 215 28.83 -8.85 -14.20
CA GLN A 215 29.88 -9.49 -14.98
C GLN A 215 29.34 -10.19 -16.24
N HIS A 216 28.17 -10.81 -16.15
CA HIS A 216 27.51 -11.45 -17.30
C HIS A 216 27.08 -10.43 -18.37
N VAL A 217 26.48 -9.31 -17.97
CA VAL A 217 26.06 -8.24 -18.89
C VAL A 217 27.27 -7.60 -19.58
N MET A 218 28.34 -7.27 -18.82
CA MET A 218 29.56 -6.69 -19.39
C MET A 218 30.23 -7.61 -20.41
N ARG A 219 30.25 -8.93 -20.17
CA ARG A 219 30.80 -9.90 -21.13
C ARG A 219 29.98 -10.01 -22.42
N ARG A 220 28.67 -9.76 -22.38
CA ARG A 220 27.81 -9.78 -23.57
C ARG A 220 27.85 -8.47 -24.36
N GLY A 221 28.01 -7.33 -23.71
CA GLY A 221 28.12 -6.02 -24.37
C GLY A 221 29.47 -5.76 -25.06
N VAL A 222 30.52 -6.52 -24.71
CA VAL A 222 31.83 -6.46 -25.39
C VAL A 222 31.90 -7.41 -26.60
N ALA A 223 30.91 -8.30 -26.75
CA ALA A 223 30.86 -9.30 -27.83
C ALA A 223 29.92 -8.92 -28.99
N SER A 224 29.45 -7.67 -29.03
CA SER A 224 28.60 -7.07 -30.07
C SER A 224 29.28 -5.87 -30.69
#